data_AF-A0A521FY56-F1
#
_entry.id   AF-A0A521FY56-F1
#
_cell.length_a   1.000
_cell.length_b   1.000
_cell.length_c   1.000
_cell.angle_alpha   90.00
_cell.angle_beta   90.00
_cell.angle_gamma   90.00
#
_symmetry.space_group_name_H-M   'P 1'
#
loop_
_entity.id
_entity.type
_entity.pdbx_description
1 polymer ?
#
loop_
_entity_poly.entity_id
_entity_poly.type
_entity_poly.pdbx_seq_one_letter_code
_entity_poly.pdbx_strand_id
1 'polypeptide(L)' 'MCHNTMPSTNLLTTSTSLQKAIAWIGETMQQHPDRQPAEVIAEAELRFDLTPLECEFLHRQFCQADY' A
#
# COMPACT_ATOMS: atom_id res chain seq x y z
N MET A 1 16.44 22.93 -11.99
CA MET A 1 16.46 21.46 -12.06
C MET A 1 15.12 21.01 -11.52
N CYS A 2 14.18 20.64 -12.39
CA CYS A 2 12.84 20.21 -12.00
C CYS A 2 12.88 18.73 -11.60
N HIS A 3 12.73 18.39 -10.31
CA HIS A 3 12.49 17.00 -9.90
C HIS A 3 11.44 16.95 -8.77
N ASN A 4 10.21 16.69 -9.23
CA ASN A 4 9.11 15.96 -8.61
C ASN A 4 8.57 16.37 -7.22
N THR A 5 7.45 17.10 -7.31
CA THR A 5 6.25 16.95 -6.49
C THR A 5 6.06 15.51 -6.00
N MET A 6 6.19 15.32 -4.69
CA MET A 6 5.69 14.10 -4.02
C MET A 6 4.17 14.09 -4.18
N PRO A 7 3.53 12.99 -4.61
CA PRO A 7 2.08 12.92 -4.59
C PRO A 7 1.65 13.05 -3.13
N SER A 8 0.95 14.14 -2.82
CA SER A 8 0.21 14.28 -1.58
C SER A 8 -0.94 13.29 -1.65
N THR A 9 -0.67 12.03 -1.34
CA THR A 9 -1.69 10.98 -1.33
C THR A 9 -2.59 11.25 -0.14
N ASN A 10 -3.64 12.02 -0.40
CA ASN A 10 -4.69 12.39 0.52
C ASN A 10 -5.57 11.15 0.81
N LEU A 11 -5.00 10.12 1.46
CA LEU A 11 -5.70 8.89 1.84
C LEU A 11 -6.35 8.99 3.23
N LEU A 12 -6.76 10.17 3.66
CA LEU A 12 -7.01 10.42 5.09
C LEU A 12 -8.41 10.08 5.61
N THR A 13 -9.31 9.46 4.84
CA THR A 13 -10.73 9.37 5.28
C THR A 13 -11.45 8.03 5.11
N THR A 14 -10.81 6.95 4.67
CA THR A 14 -11.50 5.65 4.51
C THR A 14 -10.89 4.56 5.39
N SER A 15 -11.65 4.18 6.43
CA SER A 15 -11.59 2.94 7.20
C SER A 15 -10.29 2.65 7.99
N THR A 16 -10.42 2.52 9.31
CA THR A 16 -9.32 2.20 10.24
C THR A 16 -8.57 0.90 9.92
N SER A 17 -9.24 -0.10 9.34
CA SER A 17 -8.59 -1.36 8.94
C SER A 17 -7.69 -1.19 7.71
N LEU A 18 -8.16 -0.48 6.67
CA LEU A 18 -7.38 -0.17 5.48
C LEU A 18 -6.12 0.64 5.84
N GLN A 19 -6.26 1.66 6.68
CA GLN A 19 -5.11 2.47 7.12
C GLN A 19 -4.04 1.64 7.83
N LYS A 20 -4.47 0.74 8.72
CA LYS A 20 -3.54 -0.16 9.43
C LYS A 20 -2.86 -1.13 8.49
N ALA A 21 -3.58 -1.63 7.47
CA ALA A 21 -2.99 -2.44 6.42
C ALA A 21 -1.98 -1.65 5.59
N ILE A 22 -2.31 -0.45 5.11
CA ILE A 22 -1.40 0.41 4.33
C ILE A 22 -0.11 0.66 5.11
N ALA A 23 -0.22 1.07 6.37
CA ALA A 23 0.93 1.34 7.21
C ALA A 23 1.79 0.07 7.38
N TRP A 24 1.17 -1.07 7.68
CA TRP A 24 1.87 -2.34 7.84
C TRP A 24 2.53 -2.83 6.54
N ILE A 25 1.86 -2.72 5.40
CA ILE A 25 2.40 -3.07 4.08
C ILE A 25 3.60 -2.18 3.76
N GLY A 26 3.48 -0.87 3.98
CA GLY A 26 4.56 0.10 3.76
C GLY A 26 5.78 -0.17 4.64
N GLU A 27 5.58 -0.51 5.92
CA GLU A 27 6.68 -0.89 6.80
C GLU A 27 7.30 -2.23 6.36
N THR A 28 6.48 -3.22 6.02
CA THR A 28 6.96 -4.55 5.58
C THR A 28 7.73 -4.47 4.27
N MET A 29 7.28 -3.68 3.30
CA MET A 29 7.97 -3.43 2.03
C MET A 29 9.31 -2.72 2.24
N GLN A 30 9.39 -1.77 3.18
CA GLN A 30 10.64 -1.07 3.52
C GLN A 30 11.64 -1.97 4.27
N GLN A 31 11.15 -2.84 5.16
CA GLN A 31 12.00 -3.78 5.90
C GLN A 31 12.42 -4.99 5.06
N HIS A 32 11.57 -5.39 4.10
CA HIS A 32 11.78 -6.54 3.23
C HIS A 32 11.55 -6.18 1.76
N PRO A 33 12.50 -5.48 1.12
CA PRO A 33 12.41 -5.16 -0.31
C PRO A 33 12.50 -6.39 -1.21
N ASP A 34 12.93 -7.54 -0.67
CA ASP A 34 12.97 -8.84 -1.35
C ASP A 34 11.58 -9.51 -1.43
N ARG A 35 10.63 -9.08 -0.59
CA ARG A 35 9.26 -9.60 -0.62
C ARG A 35 8.46 -8.93 -1.73
N GLN A 36 7.63 -9.72 -2.38
CA GLN A 36 6.74 -9.18 -3.41
C GLN A 36 5.57 -8.44 -2.77
N PRO A 37 5.15 -7.28 -3.31
CA PRO A 37 3.99 -6.55 -2.81
C PRO A 37 2.73 -7.41 -2.82
N ALA A 38 2.58 -8.30 -3.81
CA ALA A 38 1.47 -9.24 -3.88
C ALA A 38 1.38 -10.17 -2.64
N GLU A 39 2.52 -10.64 -2.12
CA GLU A 39 2.54 -11.51 -0.93
C GLU A 39 2.20 -10.73 0.33
N VAL A 40 2.76 -9.53 0.49
CA VAL A 40 2.51 -8.68 1.65
C VAL A 40 1.06 -8.16 1.66
N ILE A 41 0.49 -7.86 0.50
CA ILE A 41 -0.92 -7.48 0.41
C ILE A 41 -1.82 -8.66 0.77
N ALA A 42 -1.53 -9.89 0.30
CA ALA A 42 -2.29 -11.08 0.67
C ALA A 42 -2.24 -11.39 2.18
N GLU A 43 -1.08 -11.18 2.83
CA GLU A 43 -0.96 -11.26 4.30
C GLU A 43 -1.80 -10.18 4.99
N ALA A 44 -1.83 -8.97 4.44
CA ALA A 44 -2.62 -7.87 4.98
C ALA A 44 -4.14 -8.12 4.80
N GLU A 45 -4.57 -8.72 3.69
CA GLU A 45 -5.96 -9.09 3.43
C GLU A 45 -6.49 -10.04 4.50
N LEU A 46 -5.73 -11.08 4.84
CA LEU A 46 -6.08 -12.01 5.92
C LEU A 46 -6.01 -11.39 7.31
N ARG A 47 -5.02 -10.51 7.57
CA ARG A 47 -4.80 -9.93 8.90
C ARG A 47 -5.74 -8.79 9.24
N PHE A 48 -6.14 -8.00 8.25
CA PHE A 48 -6.93 -6.78 8.44
C PHE A 48 -8.34 -6.89 7.87
N ASP A 49 -8.72 -8.05 7.32
CA ASP A 49 -10.01 -8.31 6.67
C ASP A 49 -10.23 -7.33 5.49
N LEU A 50 -9.19 -7.16 4.67
CA LEU A 50 -9.29 -6.28 3.50
C LEU A 50 -10.08 -7.01 2.44
N THR A 51 -10.91 -6.26 1.72
CA THR A 51 -11.56 -6.78 0.54
C THR A 51 -10.58 -6.82 -0.62
N PRO A 52 -10.77 -7.74 -1.59
CA PRO A 52 -9.94 -7.79 -2.80
C PRO A 52 -9.93 -6.46 -3.58
N LEU A 53 -10.98 -5.64 -3.40
CA LEU A 53 -11.04 -4.28 -3.93
C LEU A 53 -9.98 -3.36 -3.32
N GLU A 54 -9.73 -3.47 -2.01
CA GLU A 54 -8.71 -2.69 -1.32
C GLU A 54 -7.30 -3.19 -1.66
N CYS A 55 -7.10 -4.50 -1.81
CA CYS A 55 -5.87 -5.09 -2.33
C CYS A 55 -5.49 -4.51 -3.70
N GLU A 56 -6.44 -4.48 -4.62
CA GLU A 56 -6.22 -3.91 -5.95
C GLU A 56 -5.88 -2.41 -5.86
N PHE A 57 -6.56 -1.66 -5.01
CA PHE A 57 -6.25 -0.24 -4.77
C PHE A 57 -4.81 -0.05 -4.26
N LEU A 58 -4.37 -0.87 -3.31
CA LEU A 58 -3.01 -0.87 -2.77
C LEU A 58 -2.01 -1.18 -3.88
N HIS A 59 -2.24 -2.27 -4.61
CA HIS A 59 -1.36 -2.68 -5.70
C HIS A 59 -1.23 -1.57 -6.75
N ARG A 60 -2.33 -0.90 -7.10
CA ARG A 60 -2.29 0.24 -8.02
C ARG A 60 -1.55 1.43 -7.45
N GLN A 61 -1.73 1.80 -6.17
CA GLN A 61 -1.00 2.91 -5.56
C GLN A 61 0.51 2.66 -5.43
N PHE A 62 0.91 1.44 -5.06
CA PHE A 62 2.32 1.11 -4.86
C PHE A 62 3.05 0.72 -6.17
N CYS A 63 2.36 0.15 -7.15
CA CYS A 63 2.94 -0.25 -8.43
C CYS A 63 2.96 0.89 -9.47
N GLN A 64 2.06 1.88 -9.41
CA GLN A 64 2.08 3.02 -10.35
C GLN A 64 3.12 4.12 -10.03
N ALA A 65 3.95 3.98 -9.00
CA ALA A 65 4.89 5.03 -8.61
C ALA A 65 6.09 5.20 -9.58
N ASP A 66 6.14 4.48 -10.71
CA ASP A 66 7.24 4.50 -11.67
C ASP A 66 6.78 4.71 -13.13
N TYR A 67 6.13 5.85 -13.42
CA TYR A 67 6.07 6.39 -14.79
C TYR A 67 6.25 7.91 -14.81
#